data_AF-A0A8D8L0Q3-F1
#
_entry.id   AF-A0A8D8L0Q3-F1
#
_cell.length_a   1.000
_cell.length_b   1.000
_cell.length_c   1.000
_cell.angle_alpha   90.00
_cell.angle_beta   90.00
_cell.angle_gamma   90.00
#
_symmetry.space_group_name_H-M   'P 1'
#
loop_
_entity.id
_entity.type
_entity.pdbx_description
1 polymer ?
#
loop_
_entity_poly.entity_id
_entity_poly.type
_entity_poly.pdbx_seq_one_letter_code
_entity_poly.pdbx_strand_id
1 'polypeptide(L)'
;KNFQRRGIFFIDGPDWKEQRRFMLRYLRDFGFGRRLEQLEVETEAEIRTMIDIIRDGSRYEHERGFCGPDGFVKCPEVFFVCFANVLLYVISGERIERAKAESVFE
;
A
#
# COMPACT_ATOMS: atom_id res chain seq x y z
N LYS A 1 10.90 -23.39 -19.62
CA LYS A 1 11.57 -22.08 -19.64
C LYS A 1 12.53 -22.02 -18.45
N ASN A 2 13.83 -21.79 -18.68
CA ASN A 2 14.78 -21.54 -17.59
C ASN A 2 14.72 -20.06 -17.22
N PHE A 3 13.98 -19.73 -16.16
CA PHE A 3 13.95 -18.36 -15.64
C PHE A 3 15.16 -18.14 -14.73
N GLN A 4 15.87 -17.03 -14.93
CA GLN A 4 16.92 -16.60 -14.00
C GLN A 4 16.28 -16.06 -12.72
N ARG A 5 16.86 -16.41 -11.56
CA ARG A 5 16.45 -15.89 -10.25
C ARG A 5 16.74 -14.38 -10.22
N ARG A 6 15.73 -13.54 -9.93
CA ARG A 6 15.81 -12.07 -9.93
C ARG A 6 15.09 -11.48 -8.72
N GLY A 7 15.37 -10.21 -8.42
CA GLY A 7 14.69 -9.44 -7.39
C GLY A 7 15.36 -9.52 -6.02
N ILE A 8 15.17 -8.46 -5.23
CA ILE A 8 15.88 -8.21 -3.96
C ILE A 8 15.73 -9.31 -2.90
N PHE A 9 14.64 -10.08 -2.94
CA PHE A 9 14.36 -11.15 -1.96
C PHE A 9 14.98 -12.49 -2.35
N PHE A 10 15.28 -12.70 -3.63
CA PHE A 10 15.67 -14.00 -4.14
C PHE A 10 17.06 -14.01 -4.76
N ILE A 11 17.74 -12.89 -4.96
CA ILE A 11 19.13 -12.93 -5.46
C ILE A 11 20.11 -12.76 -4.31
N ASP A 12 21.33 -13.25 -4.52
CA ASP A 12 22.45 -13.15 -3.59
C ASP A 12 23.68 -12.58 -4.33
N GLY A 13 24.73 -12.21 -3.62
CA GLY A 13 26.00 -11.75 -4.22
C GLY A 13 26.03 -10.27 -4.62
N PRO A 14 26.91 -9.87 -5.56
CA PRO A 14 27.10 -8.47 -5.95
C PRO A 14 25.83 -7.80 -6.48
N ASP A 15 25.06 -8.50 -7.33
CA ASP A 15 23.83 -7.97 -7.91
C ASP A 15 22.77 -7.66 -6.84
N TRP A 16 22.66 -8.50 -5.81
CA TRP A 16 21.81 -8.24 -4.65
C TRP A 16 22.20 -6.96 -3.92
N LYS A 17 23.51 -6.75 -3.69
CA LYS A 17 24.01 -5.58 -2.98
C LYS A 17 23.65 -4.29 -3.72
N GLU A 18 23.81 -4.28 -5.05
CA GLU A 18 23.45 -3.13 -5.88
C GLU A 18 21.95 -2.88 -5.89
N GLN A 19 21.12 -3.92 -6.09
CA GLN A 19 19.66 -3.76 -6.04
C GLN A 19 19.17 -3.26 -4.68
N ARG A 20 19.70 -3.81 -3.58
CA ARG A 20 19.35 -3.38 -2.23
C ARG A 20 19.73 -1.92 -1.97
N ARG A 21 20.94 -1.52 -2.39
CA ARG A 21 21.40 -0.13 -2.25
C ARG A 21 20.51 0.82 -3.03
N PHE A 22 20.19 0.48 -4.27
CA PHE A 22 19.31 1.28 -5.13
C PHE A 22 17.93 1.43 -4.49
N MET A 23 17.27 0.32 -4.13
CA MET A 23 15.91 0.34 -3.57
C MET A 23 15.83 1.13 -2.27
N LEU A 24 16.75 0.92 -1.32
CA LEU A 24 16.71 1.65 -0.05
C LEU A 24 16.99 3.15 -0.21
N ARG A 25 17.83 3.54 -1.17
CA ARG A 25 18.03 4.95 -1.50
C ARG A 25 16.77 5.55 -2.09
N TYR A 26 16.17 4.88 -3.07
CA TYR A 26 14.92 5.29 -3.68
C TYR A 26 13.81 5.47 -2.64
N LEU A 27 13.54 4.45 -1.83
CA LEU A 27 12.51 4.52 -0.79
C LEU A 27 12.75 5.71 0.17
N ARG A 28 14.01 5.94 0.58
CA ARG A 28 14.36 7.07 1.43
C ARG A 28 14.06 8.40 0.75
N ASP A 29 14.38 8.53 -0.53
CA ASP A 29 14.13 9.74 -1.30
C ASP A 29 12.63 10.07 -1.35
N PHE A 30 11.76 9.05 -1.33
CA PHE A 30 10.30 9.18 -1.29
C PHE A 30 9.68 9.03 0.11
N GLY A 31 10.44 9.30 1.17
CA GLY A 31 9.89 9.47 2.53
C GLY A 31 9.99 8.25 3.43
N PHE A 32 10.55 7.13 2.97
CA PHE A 32 10.80 6.00 3.85
C PHE A 32 11.89 6.31 4.89
N GLY A 33 11.51 6.27 6.17
CA GLY A 33 12.43 6.51 7.29
C GLY A 33 12.88 7.97 7.44
N ARG A 34 12.20 8.91 6.78
CA ARG A 34 12.39 10.36 6.99
C ARG A 34 11.07 11.10 6.84
N ARG A 35 10.99 12.31 7.37
CA ARG A 35 9.82 13.16 7.18
C ARG A 35 9.77 13.67 5.74
N LEU A 36 8.64 13.52 5.07
CA LEU A 36 8.38 14.08 3.74
C LEU A 36 6.93 14.54 3.70
N GLU A 37 6.72 15.85 3.53
CA GLU A 37 5.38 16.47 3.61
C GLU A 37 4.38 15.84 2.63
N GLN A 38 4.81 15.57 1.40
CA GLN A 38 3.96 14.92 0.39
C GLN A 38 3.47 13.54 0.85
N LEU A 39 4.37 12.72 1.41
CA LEU A 39 3.99 11.40 1.94
C LEU A 39 3.04 11.53 3.14
N GLU A 40 3.23 12.53 4.00
CA GLU A 40 2.33 12.78 5.14
C GLU A 40 0.92 13.14 4.67
N VAL A 41 0.80 14.04 3.70
CA VAL A 41 -0.49 14.44 3.12
C VAL A 41 -1.22 13.23 2.52
N GLU A 42 -0.51 12.40 1.76
CA GLU A 42 -1.13 11.23 1.13
C GLU A 42 -1.48 10.15 2.14
N THR A 43 -0.63 9.92 3.13
CA THR A 43 -0.93 8.99 4.24
C THR A 43 -2.16 9.47 5.01
N GLU A 44 -2.28 10.77 5.28
CA GLU A 44 -3.46 11.33 5.94
C GLU A 44 -4.72 11.15 5.09
N ALA A 45 -4.64 11.34 3.77
CA ALA A 45 -5.77 11.13 2.87
C ALA A 45 -6.25 9.66 2.87
N GLU A 46 -5.33 8.68 2.87
CA GLU A 46 -5.68 7.26 2.97
C GLU A 46 -6.29 6.90 4.33
N ILE A 47 -5.75 7.45 5.42
CA ILE A 47 -6.31 7.25 6.77
C ILE A 47 -7.72 7.85 6.86
N ARG A 48 -7.95 9.06 6.33
CA ARG A 48 -9.27 9.68 6.27
C ARG A 48 -10.26 8.81 5.48
N THR A 49 -9.83 8.29 4.34
CA THR A 49 -10.64 7.37 3.52
C THR A 49 -11.03 6.11 4.31
N MET A 50 -10.10 5.52 5.05
CA MET A 50 -10.36 4.37 5.92
C MET A 50 -11.36 4.72 7.05
N ILE A 51 -11.21 5.88 7.69
CA ILE A 51 -12.14 6.35 8.72
C ILE A 51 -13.54 6.57 8.14
N ASP A 52 -13.64 7.13 6.92
CA ASP A 52 -14.93 7.33 6.24
C ASP A 52 -15.62 5.99 5.94
N ILE A 53 -14.87 4.95 5.55
CA ILE A 53 -15.44 3.59 5.41
C ILE A 53 -16.01 3.09 6.74
N ILE A 54 -15.28 3.28 7.84
CA ILE A 54 -15.71 2.80 9.17
C ILE A 54 -16.93 3.60 9.67
N ARG A 55 -16.96 4.92 9.45
CA ARG A 55 -18.01 5.81 9.97
C ARG A 55 -19.29 5.74 9.14
N ASP A 56 -19.15 5.81 7.82
CA ASP A 56 -20.28 5.96 6.90
C ASP A 56 -20.70 4.60 6.28
N GLY A 57 -19.90 3.56 6.48
CA GLY A 57 -20.13 2.21 6.00
C GLY A 57 -19.63 1.97 4.57
N SER A 58 -19.90 0.76 4.09
CA SER A 58 -19.52 0.30 2.74
C SER A 58 -20.28 1.05 1.65
N ARG A 59 -19.53 1.75 0.79
CA ARG A 59 -19.99 2.42 -0.44
C ARG A 59 -19.92 1.49 -1.66
N TYR A 60 -18.89 0.65 -1.73
CA TYR A 60 -18.67 -0.27 -2.85
C TYR A 60 -18.87 -1.73 -2.42
N GLU A 61 -19.12 -2.62 -3.38
CA GLU A 61 -19.43 -4.04 -3.11
C GLU A 61 -18.26 -4.76 -2.42
N HIS A 62 -17.03 -4.55 -2.89
CA HIS A 62 -15.81 -5.13 -2.29
C HIS A 62 -15.59 -4.70 -0.83
N GLU A 63 -16.12 -3.54 -0.40
CA GLU A 63 -16.01 -3.07 0.98
C GLU A 63 -16.86 -3.90 1.93
N ARG A 64 -17.98 -4.46 1.45
CA ARG A 64 -18.86 -5.32 2.26
C ARG A 64 -18.17 -6.60 2.72
N GLY A 65 -17.08 -6.98 2.06
CA GLY A 65 -16.24 -8.11 2.48
C GLY A 65 -15.62 -7.90 3.86
N PHE A 66 -15.32 -6.65 4.22
CA PHE A 66 -14.64 -6.29 5.47
C PHE A 66 -15.35 -5.23 6.32
N CYS A 67 -16.39 -4.54 5.83
CA CYS A 67 -17.18 -3.58 6.59
C CYS A 67 -18.68 -3.94 6.51
N GLY A 68 -19.19 -4.51 7.60
CA GLY A 68 -20.56 -5.00 7.72
C GLY A 68 -21.57 -3.89 8.04
N PRO A 69 -22.88 -4.15 7.84
CA PRO A 69 -23.95 -3.19 8.14
C PRO A 69 -24.18 -2.99 9.65
N ASP A 70 -23.57 -3.83 10.48
CA ASP A 70 -23.60 -3.82 11.93
C ASP A 70 -22.62 -2.82 12.57
N GLY A 71 -21.86 -2.09 11.74
CA GLY A 71 -20.87 -1.11 12.19
C GLY A 71 -19.55 -1.75 12.64
N PHE A 72 -19.38 -3.05 12.42
CA PHE A 72 -18.13 -3.75 12.69
C PHE A 72 -17.28 -3.86 11.41
N VAL A 73 -15.97 -3.83 11.60
CA VAL A 73 -14.99 -4.05 10.53
C VAL A 73 -14.11 -5.25 10.83
N LYS A 74 -13.73 -5.97 9.79
CA LYS A 74 -12.82 -7.11 9.87
C LYS A 74 -11.38 -6.60 9.89
N CYS A 75 -10.64 -7.06 10.90
CA CYS A 75 -9.22 -6.85 11.01
C CYS A 75 -8.49 -8.14 10.62
N PRO A 76 -7.43 -8.07 9.80
CA PRO A 76 -6.73 -6.85 9.38
C PRO A 76 -7.21 -6.21 8.06
N GLU A 77 -8.26 -6.73 7.43
CA GLU A 77 -8.67 -6.41 6.05
C GLU A 77 -8.96 -4.92 5.83
N VAL A 78 -9.56 -4.24 6.82
CA VAL A 78 -9.83 -2.79 6.76
C VAL A 78 -8.57 -1.95 6.53
N PHE A 79 -7.39 -2.44 6.90
CA PHE A 79 -6.13 -1.73 6.75
C PHE A 79 -5.48 -1.92 5.38
N PHE A 80 -5.89 -2.92 4.59
CA PHE A 80 -5.13 -3.34 3.41
C PHE A 80 -5.07 -2.29 2.32
N VAL A 81 -6.20 -1.68 1.97
CA VAL A 81 -6.24 -0.63 0.93
C VAL A 81 -5.40 0.58 1.35
N CYS A 82 -5.58 1.04 2.59
CA CYS A 82 -4.80 2.15 3.15
C CYS A 82 -3.30 1.86 3.11
N PHE A 83 -2.89 0.68 3.58
CA PHE A 83 -1.48 0.28 3.58
C PHE A 83 -0.92 0.13 2.17
N ALA A 84 -1.67 -0.53 1.28
CA ALA A 84 -1.27 -0.76 -0.11
C ALA A 84 -1.07 0.57 -0.86
N ASN A 85 -1.98 1.53 -0.70
CA ASN A 85 -1.87 2.84 -1.34
C ASN A 85 -0.69 3.66 -0.80
N VAL A 86 -0.45 3.66 0.52
CA VAL A 86 0.73 4.34 1.09
C VAL A 86 2.02 3.73 0.56
N LEU A 87 2.10 2.39 0.50
CA LEU A 87 3.27 1.70 -0.04
C LEU A 87 3.44 1.96 -1.55
N LEU A 88 2.35 1.88 -2.32
CA LEU A 88 2.34 2.12 -3.77
C LEU A 88 2.76 3.56 -4.09
N TYR A 89 2.34 4.52 -3.29
CA TYR A 89 2.75 5.91 -3.43
C TYR A 89 4.26 6.09 -3.24
N VAL A 90 4.86 5.43 -2.25
CA VAL A 90 6.32 5.46 -2.08
C VAL A 90 7.05 4.77 -3.24
N ILE A 91 6.47 3.72 -3.82
CA ILE A 91 7.09 2.95 -4.90
C ILE A 91 6.96 3.66 -6.26
N SER A 92 5.80 4.21 -6.56
CA SER A 92 5.41 4.65 -7.91
C SER A 92 4.92 6.10 -7.98
N GLY A 93 4.62 6.73 -6.86
CA GLY A 93 3.93 8.01 -6.80
C GLY A 93 2.42 7.93 -7.10
N GLU A 94 1.88 6.73 -7.30
CA GLU A 94 0.47 6.49 -7.64
C GLU A 94 -0.29 5.84 -6.48
N ARG A 95 -1.62 5.90 -6.57
CA ARG A 95 -2.56 5.28 -5.63
C ARG A 95 -3.74 4.69 -6.40
N ILE A 96 -4.32 3.64 -5.84
CA ILE A 96 -5.53 3.01 -6.37
C ILE A 96 -6.73 3.79 -5.84
N GLU A 97 -7.57 4.27 -6.75
CA GLU A 97 -8.84 4.91 -6.41
C GLU A 97 -9.72 3.94 -5.61
N ARG A 98 -10.40 4.43 -4.56
CA ARG A 98 -11.30 3.62 -3.72
C ARG A 98 -12.31 2.78 -4.52
N ALA A 99 -12.83 3.32 -5.63
CA ALA A 99 -13.76 2.61 -6.51
C ALA A 99 -13.17 1.35 -7.18
N LYS A 100 -11.84 1.29 -7.33
CA LYS A 100 -11.08 0.21 -7.96
C LYS A 100 -10.26 -0.60 -6.94
N ALA A 101 -10.46 -0.36 -5.64
CA ALA A 101 -9.67 -0.99 -4.58
C ALA A 101 -9.91 -2.51 -4.45
N GLU A 102 -10.89 -3.07 -5.14
CA GLU A 102 -11.11 -4.51 -5.26
C GLU A 102 -9.84 -5.26 -5.70
N SER A 103 -9.03 -4.67 -6.59
CA SER A 103 -7.79 -5.29 -7.08
C SER A 103 -6.71 -5.49 -6.01
N VAL A 104 -6.88 -4.91 -4.81
CA VAL A 104 -5.97 -5.11 -3.67
C VAL A 104 -6.24 -6.45 -2.98
N PHE A 105 -7.44 -7.01 -3.16
CA PHE A 105 -7.90 -8.22 -2.49
C PHE A 105 -7.90 -9.47 -3.38
N GLU A 106 -7.53 -9.34 -4.66
CA GLU A 106 -7.28 -10.44 -5.60
C GLU A 106 -5.93 -11.13 -5.36
#